data_AF-A0A814ZII6-F1
#
_entry.id   AF-A0A814ZII6-F1
#
_cell.length_a   1.000
_cell.length_b   1.000
_cell.length_c   1.000
_cell.angle_alpha   90.00
_cell.angle_beta   90.00
_cell.angle_gamma   90.00
#
_symmetry.space_group_name_H-M   'P 1'
#
loop_
_entity.id
_entity.type
_entity.pdbx_description
1 polymer ?
#
loop_
_entity_poly.entity_id
_entity_poly.type
_entity_poly.pdbx_seq_one_letter_code
_entity_poly.pdbx_strand_id
1 'polypeptide(L)'
;MDKVKALIDLPTPKPIKDVDVFLGATSFYRKFIPNFSIITAPLHKLTRNRKQKFFWNQEQRQAYEQLKESLSTEPLLLSFPDPSSPLVLSTDASDIGYD
;
A
#
# COMPACT_ATOMS: atom_id res chain seq x y z
N MET A 1 0.15 -0.61 17.44
CA MET A 1 0.98 0.31 16.64
C MET A 1 0.81 -0.10 15.19
N ASP A 2 -0.22 0.48 14.62
CA ASP A 2 -1.03 -0.02 13.54
C ASP A 2 -0.35 0.26 12.19
N LYS A 3 0.34 -0.74 11.62
CA LYS A 3 1.14 -0.58 10.38
C LYS A 3 0.33 0.02 9.22
N VAL A 4 -0.93 -0.37 9.09
CA VAL A 4 -1.85 0.16 8.06
C VAL A 4 -2.27 1.59 8.39
N LYS A 5 -2.60 1.89 9.64
CA LYS A 5 -2.96 3.25 10.08
C LYS A 5 -1.79 4.22 9.91
N ALA A 6 -0.57 3.78 10.19
CA ALA A 6 0.64 4.55 9.91
C ALA A 6 0.75 4.86 8.42
N LEU A 7 0.48 3.90 7.52
CA LEU A 7 0.48 4.13 6.07
C LEU A 7 -0.61 5.11 5.60
N ILE A 8 -1.79 5.07 6.23
CA ILE A 8 -2.91 5.98 5.92
C ILE A 8 -2.63 7.39 6.49
N ASP A 9 -2.03 7.49 7.67
CA ASP A 9 -1.71 8.77 8.31
C ASP A 9 -0.43 9.42 7.75
N LEU A 10 0.34 8.70 6.94
CA LEU A 10 1.53 9.25 6.31
C LEU A 10 1.18 10.54 5.53
N PRO A 11 1.96 11.62 5.76
CA PRO A 11 1.80 12.84 5.01
C PRO A 11 2.14 12.59 3.54
N THR A 12 1.51 13.36 2.64
CA THR A 12 1.73 13.23 1.20
C THR A 12 3.23 13.29 0.89
N PRO A 13 3.81 12.26 0.27
CA PRO A 13 5.25 12.18 0.03
C PRO A 13 5.69 13.33 -0.88
N LYS A 14 6.62 14.17 -0.41
CA LYS A 14 7.17 15.30 -1.18
C LYS A 14 8.31 14.87 -2.12
N PRO A 15 9.24 13.97 -1.74
CA PRO A 15 10.25 13.44 -2.64
C PRO A 15 9.91 12.04 -3.18
N ILE A 16 10.50 11.69 -4.32
CA ILE A 16 10.44 10.32 -4.93
C ILE A 16 10.81 9.23 -3.91
N LYS A 17 11.72 9.52 -2.97
CA LYS A 17 12.15 8.57 -1.94
C LYS A 17 10.99 8.12 -1.04
N ASP A 18 10.15 9.05 -0.58
CA ASP A 18 9.00 8.70 0.26
C ASP A 18 7.95 7.91 -0.52
N VAL A 19 7.79 8.20 -1.82
CA VAL A 19 6.92 7.40 -2.70
C VAL A 19 7.44 5.96 -2.82
N ASP A 20 8.75 5.78 -2.98
CA ASP A 20 9.42 4.47 -3.10
C ASP A 20 9.26 3.65 -1.80
N VAL A 21 9.47 4.29 -0.64
CA VAL A 21 9.26 3.69 0.69
C VAL A 21 7.79 3.30 0.89
N PHE A 22 6.85 4.18 0.54
CA PHE A 22 5.43 3.91 0.62
C PHE A 22 5.01 2.76 -0.30
N LEU A 23 5.50 2.73 -1.54
CA LEU A 23 5.24 1.62 -2.47
C LEU A 23 5.77 0.29 -1.92
N GLY A 24 6.97 0.30 -1.34
CA GLY A 24 7.56 -0.86 -0.69
C GLY A 24 6.69 -1.38 0.46
N ALA A 25 6.23 -0.48 1.33
CA ALA A 25 5.38 -0.85 2.46
C ALA A 25 3.97 -1.33 2.03
N THR A 26 3.40 -0.72 1.00
CA THR A 26 2.06 -1.09 0.48
C THR A 26 2.08 -2.35 -0.38
N SER A 27 3.23 -2.71 -0.96
CA SER A 27 3.41 -3.97 -1.70
C SER A 27 3.13 -5.21 -0.86
N PHE A 28 3.30 -5.14 0.46
CA PHE A 28 2.95 -6.20 1.41
C PHE A 28 1.44 -6.49 1.41
N TYR A 29 0.62 -5.46 1.19
CA TYR A 29 -0.83 -5.51 1.22
C TYR A 29 -1.46 -5.69 -0.17
N ARG A 30 -0.66 -5.90 -1.22
CA ARG A 30 -1.14 -6.05 -2.62
C ARG A 30 -2.16 -7.18 -2.80
N LYS A 31 -2.13 -8.22 -1.95
CA LYS A 31 -3.11 -9.33 -1.96
C LYS A 31 -4.52 -8.88 -1.52
N PHE A 32 -4.62 -7.80 -0.76
CA PHE A 32 -5.87 -7.25 -0.22
C PHE A 32 -6.38 -6.06 -1.01
N ILE A 33 -5.55 -5.47 -1.87
CA ILE A 33 -5.90 -4.31 -2.69
C ILE A 33 -6.23 -4.79 -4.11
N PRO A 34 -7.51 -4.80 -4.52
CA PRO A 34 -7.86 -5.10 -5.90
C PRO A 34 -7.24 -4.04 -6.81
N ASN A 35 -6.75 -4.45 -7.98
CA ASN A 35 -6.14 -3.54 -8.96
C ASN A 35 -4.91 -2.76 -8.45
N PHE A 36 -4.19 -3.28 -7.44
CA PHE A 36 -2.99 -2.65 -6.89
C PHE A 36 -1.99 -2.21 -7.98
N SER A 37 -1.72 -3.08 -8.95
CA SER A 37 -0.79 -2.78 -10.06
C SER A 37 -1.27 -1.64 -10.95
N ILE A 38 -2.59 -1.46 -11.10
CA ILE A 38 -3.17 -0.38 -11.92
C ILE A 38 -3.06 0.94 -11.17
N ILE A 39 -3.42 0.95 -9.88
CA ILE A 39 -3.35 2.13 -9.03
C ILE A 39 -1.89 2.58 -8.85
N THR A 40 -0.96 1.64 -8.62
CA THR A 40 0.46 1.95 -8.43
C THR A 40 1.25 2.15 -9.72
N ALA A 41 0.72 1.82 -10.90
CA ALA A 41 1.40 2.02 -12.18
C ALA A 41 1.96 3.45 -12.38
N PRO A 42 1.18 4.54 -12.18
CA PRO A 42 1.71 5.90 -12.29
C PRO A 42 2.78 6.23 -11.24
N LEU A 43 2.71 5.63 -10.05
CA LEU A 43 3.71 5.79 -8.99
C LEU A 43 5.00 5.03 -9.31
N HIS A 44 4.90 3.79 -9.78
CA HIS A 44 6.03 2.98 -10.24
C HIS A 44 6.77 3.63 -11.41
N LYS A 45 6.04 4.26 -12.34
CA LYS A 45 6.65 5.01 -13.45
C LYS A 45 7.48 6.20 -12.92
N LEU A 46 6.97 6.86 -11.88
CA LEU A 46 7.63 7.98 -11.22
C LEU A 46 8.87 7.54 -10.42
N THR A 47 8.84 6.40 -9.73
CA THR A 47 10.01 5.90 -8.96
C THR A 47 11.08 5.25 -9.85
N ARG A 48 10.68 4.61 -10.95
CA ARG A 48 11.59 3.96 -11.92
C ARG A 48 12.39 4.98 -12.73
N ASN A 49 11.78 6.09 -13.12
CA ASN A 49 12.45 7.15 -13.88
C ASN A 49 13.07 8.23 -12.96
N ARG A 50 14.03 7.84 -12.10
CA ARG A 50 14.76 8.80 -11.23
C ARG A 50 15.56 9.87 -12.01
N LYS A 51 15.80 9.66 -13.31
CA LYS A 51 16.44 10.63 -14.21
C LYS A 51 15.48 11.71 -14.74
N GLN A 52 14.17 11.48 -14.66
CA GLN A 52 13.15 12.43 -15.11
C GLN A 52 12.80 13.38 -13.96
N LYS A 53 12.48 14.64 -14.26
CA LYS A 53 12.03 15.58 -13.22
C LYS A 53 10.84 14.97 -12.48
N PHE A 54 10.90 14.95 -11.15
CA PHE A 54 9.78 14.55 -10.30
C PHE A 54 8.55 15.37 -10.71
N PHE A 55 7.55 14.69 -11.27
CA PHE A 55 6.34 15.33 -11.77
C PHE A 55 5.15 14.75 -10.99
N TRP A 56 4.74 15.48 -9.96
CA TRP A 56 3.61 15.11 -9.11
C TRP A 56 2.33 15.73 -9.66
N ASN A 57 1.73 15.07 -10.66
CA ASN A 57 0.46 15.49 -11.23
C ASN A 57 -0.73 14.95 -10.44
N GLN A 58 -1.91 15.38 -10.88
CA GLN A 58 -3.19 14.87 -10.43
C GLN A 58 -3.30 13.34 -10.58
N GLU A 59 -2.75 12.74 -11.65
CA GLU A 59 -2.73 11.28 -11.81
C GLU A 59 -1.98 10.56 -10.69
N GLN A 60 -0.79 11.04 -10.29
CA GLN A 60 -0.02 10.44 -9.19
C GLN A 60 -0.68 10.70 -7.84
N ARG A 61 -1.28 11.89 -7.65
CA ARG A 61 -2.06 12.19 -6.44
C ARG A 61 -3.28 11.28 -6.32
N GLN A 62 -4.06 11.12 -7.40
CA GLN A 62 -5.23 10.24 -7.43
C GLN A 62 -4.84 8.79 -7.17
N ALA A 63 -3.75 8.33 -7.78
CA ALA A 63 -3.21 7.00 -7.50
C ALA A 63 -2.83 6.82 -6.02
N TYR A 64 -2.16 7.81 -5.43
CA TYR A 64 -1.79 7.79 -4.02
C TYR A 64 -3.01 7.78 -3.09
N GLU A 65 -4.01 8.62 -3.38
CA GLU A 65 -5.26 8.71 -2.62
C GLU A 65 -6.09 7.43 -2.75
N GLN A 66 -6.27 6.91 -3.96
CA GLN A 66 -6.94 5.62 -4.19
C GLN A 66 -6.24 4.48 -3.46
N LEU A 67 -4.91 4.50 -3.37
CA LEU A 67 -4.17 3.47 -2.63
C LEU A 67 -4.45 3.58 -1.12
N LYS A 68 -4.51 4.79 -0.57
CA LYS A 68 -4.87 5.04 0.83
C LYS A 68 -6.31 4.62 1.12
N GLU A 69 -7.24 4.93 0.23
CA GLU A 69 -8.63 4.49 0.34
C GLU A 69 -8.74 2.96 0.27
N SER A 70 -8.01 2.33 -0.66
CA SER A 70 -7.98 0.88 -0.78
C SER A 70 -7.38 0.19 0.46
N LEU A 71 -6.37 0.81 1.08
CA LEU A 71 -5.81 0.36 2.37
C LEU A 71 -6.81 0.55 3.52
N SER A 72 -7.72 1.51 3.40
CA SER A 72 -8.78 1.79 4.38
C SER A 72 -10.05 0.96 4.15
N THR A 73 -10.18 0.26 3.02
CA THR A 73 -11.38 -0.52 2.68
C THR A 73 -11.34 -1.91 3.32
N GLU A 74 -12.52 -2.42 3.72
CA GLU A 74 -12.78 -3.57 4.60
C GLU A 74 -12.46 -4.97 4.01
N PRO A 75 -11.17 -5.32 3.92
CA PRO A 75 -10.75 -6.43 4.79
C PRO A 75 -9.52 -6.11 5.65
N LEU A 76 -8.81 -5.00 5.38
CA LEU A 76 -7.65 -4.57 6.17
C LEU A 76 -8.06 -3.86 7.46
N LEU A 77 -9.13 -3.06 7.40
CA LEU A 77 -9.74 -2.41 8.56
C LEU A 77 -10.48 -3.43 9.45
N LEU A 78 -11.07 -4.49 8.88
CA LEU A 78 -11.81 -5.46 9.70
C LEU A 78 -10.91 -6.21 10.69
N SER A 79 -9.60 -6.25 10.44
CA SER A 79 -8.57 -6.73 11.38
C SER A 79 -8.30 -5.79 12.56
N PHE A 80 -9.14 -4.77 12.76
CA PHE A 80 -9.41 -4.19 14.06
C PHE A 80 -10.47 -5.08 14.74
N PRO A 81 -10.10 -6.19 15.43
CA PRO A 81 -11.03 -6.78 16.36
C PRO A 81 -11.26 -5.70 17.42
N ASP A 82 -12.49 -5.22 17.49
CA ASP A 82 -13.10 -5.09 18.81
C ASP A 82 -12.75 -6.39 19.56
N PRO A 83 -12.23 -6.36 20.81
CA PRO A 83 -11.69 -7.54 21.50
C PRO A 83 -12.70 -8.69 21.71
N SER A 84 -13.91 -8.59 21.17
CA SER A 84 -14.99 -9.58 21.21
C SER A 84 -15.22 -10.39 19.92
N SER A 85 -14.49 -10.20 18.81
CA SER A 85 -14.76 -10.97 17.57
C SER A 85 -13.55 -11.79 17.07
N PRO A 86 -13.71 -13.11 16.79
CA PRO A 86 -12.61 -13.97 16.35
C PRO A 86 -12.27 -13.69 14.88
N LEU A 87 -11.18 -12.96 14.66
CA LEU A 87 -10.72 -12.65 13.32
C LEU A 87 -9.83 -13.78 12.77
N VAL A 88 -10.36 -14.53 11.80
CA VAL A 88 -9.61 -15.57 11.10
C VAL A 88 -8.67 -14.91 10.08
N LEU A 89 -7.42 -14.72 10.49
CA LEU A 89 -6.33 -14.39 9.57
C LEU A 89 -5.90 -15.68 8.84
N SER A 90 -6.53 -15.96 7.70
CA SER A 90 -6.11 -17.07 6.85
C SER A 90 -4.76 -16.71 6.22
N THR A 91 -3.71 -17.21 6.86
CA THR A 91 -2.33 -17.11 6.40
C THR A 91 -2.08 -18.36 5.55
N ASP A 92 -2.18 -18.26 4.24
CA ASP A 92 -1.53 -19.23 3.37
C ASP A 92 -0.02 -18.95 3.43
N ALA A 93 0.60 -19.51 4.47
CA ALA A 93 2.02 -19.77 4.50
C ALA A 93 2.23 -20.96 3.55
N SER A 94 2.51 -20.68 2.28
CA SER A 94 3.21 -21.66 1.46
C SER A 94 4.62 -21.78 2.03
N ASP A 95 4.78 -22.75 2.93
CA ASP A 95 6.04 -23.31 3.39
C ASP A 95 6.83 -23.77 2.17
N ILE A 96 7.84 -22.98 1.79
CA ILE A 96 8.93 -23.50 0.95
C ILE A 96 10.08 -23.88 1.88
N GLY A 97 9.91 -25.00 2.59
CA GLY A 97 11.02 -25.76 3.12
C GLY A 97 11.82 -26.37 1.97
N TYR A 98 13.06 -25.96 1.80
CA TYR A 98 14.04 -26.58 0.91
C TYR A 98 14.66 -27.77 1.65
N ASP A 99 14.54 -28.96 1.06
CA ASP A 99 15.51 -30.06 1.21
C ASP A 99 16.11 -30.34 -0.17
#